data_AF-K9GH22-F1
#
_entry.id   AF-K9GH22-F1
#
_cell.length_a   1.000
_cell.length_b   1.000
_cell.length_c   1.000
_cell.angle_alpha   90.00
_cell.angle_beta   90.00
_cell.angle_gamma   90.00
#
_symmetry.space_group_name_H-M   'P 1'
#
loop_
_entity.id
_entity.type
_entity.pdbx_description
1 polymer ?
#
loop_
_entity_poly.entity_id
_entity_poly.type
_entity_poly.pdbx_seq_one_letter_code
_entity_poly.pdbx_strand_id
1 'polypeptide(L)'
;MVLCIASKYFFYAAIMGNVDHVRYLVQYSGEKLDPNAEGQKYERGAFSIAASAERLQVVQFLLGWEATDPNLQTHWKRQTPLFVAAENGHEQIVRLLVGCERVGLEIADMRGTTPLGVATERNHEGIVRRLLTGSRRAEPNARDENG
;
A
#
# COMPACT_ATOMS: atom_id res chain seq x y z
N MET A 1 22.08 -5.07 17.57
CA MET A 1 22.58 -3.90 16.82
C MET A 1 22.53 -4.09 15.29
N VAL A 2 22.83 -5.27 14.74
CA VAL A 2 22.79 -5.52 13.27
C VAL A 2 21.37 -5.50 12.66
N LEU A 3 20.34 -5.89 13.43
CA LEU A 3 18.93 -5.89 13.01
C LEU A 3 18.38 -4.50 12.62
N CYS A 4 18.89 -3.42 13.22
CA CYS A 4 18.37 -2.06 12.98
C CYS A 4 18.86 -1.44 11.65
N ILE A 5 19.97 -1.95 11.09
CA ILE A 5 20.61 -1.39 9.91
C ILE A 5 19.94 -1.90 8.62
N ALA A 6 19.65 -3.20 8.53
CA ALA A 6 19.02 -3.80 7.35
C ALA A 6 17.61 -3.23 7.09
N SER A 7 16.81 -3.06 8.15
CA SER A 7 15.48 -2.44 8.05
C SER A 7 15.58 -1.02 7.51
N LYS A 8 16.52 -0.20 8.00
CA LYS A 8 16.75 1.17 7.49
C LYS A 8 16.99 1.16 5.98
N TYR A 9 17.93 0.36 5.49
CA TYR A 9 18.25 0.30 4.06
C TYR A 9 17.11 -0.26 3.21
N PHE A 10 16.32 -1.19 3.75
CA PHE A 10 15.14 -1.71 3.08
C PHE A 10 14.11 -0.61 2.84
N PHE A 11 13.80 0.21 3.86
CA PHE A 11 12.90 1.36 3.68
C PHE A 11 13.43 2.36 2.68
N TYR A 12 14.74 2.68 2.71
CA TYR A 12 15.35 3.56 1.72
C TYR A 12 15.23 3.00 0.30
N ALA A 13 15.52 1.72 0.10
CA ALA A 13 15.38 1.08 -1.20
C ALA A 13 13.92 1.10 -1.69
N ALA A 14 12.95 0.87 -0.81
CA ALA A 14 11.53 0.96 -1.13
C ALA A 14 11.11 2.40 -1.50
N ILE A 15 11.55 3.43 -0.76
CA ILE A 15 11.30 4.85 -1.07
C ILE A 15 11.85 5.21 -2.46
N MET A 16 13.07 4.78 -2.74
CA MET A 16 13.76 5.09 -3.99
C MET A 16 13.26 4.24 -5.17
N GLY A 17 12.44 3.22 -4.92
CA GLY A 17 11.93 2.32 -5.96
C GLY A 17 12.95 1.29 -6.46
N ASN A 18 14.03 1.08 -5.70
CA ASN A 18 15.13 0.20 -6.11
C ASN A 18 14.82 -1.26 -5.76
N VAL A 19 14.06 -1.93 -6.63
CA VAL A 19 13.58 -3.29 -6.39
C VAL A 19 14.70 -4.32 -6.23
N ASP A 20 15.84 -4.13 -6.90
CA ASP A 20 16.95 -5.09 -6.81
C ASP A 20 17.63 -5.03 -5.45
N HIS A 21 17.76 -3.82 -4.87
CA HIS A 21 18.24 -3.69 -3.49
C HIS A 21 17.22 -4.22 -2.49
N VAL A 22 15.92 -4.03 -2.73
CA VAL A 22 14.87 -4.62 -1.90
C VAL A 22 15.00 -6.16 -1.90
N ARG A 23 15.09 -6.79 -3.08
CA ARG A 23 15.26 -8.24 -3.23
C ARG A 23 16.53 -8.74 -2.55
N TYR A 24 17.65 -8.06 -2.76
CA TYR A 24 18.93 -8.41 -2.17
C TYR A 24 18.88 -8.37 -0.63
N LEU A 25 18.27 -7.32 -0.06
CA LEU A 25 18.14 -7.17 1.39
C LEU A 25 17.22 -8.24 2.01
N VAL A 26 16.14 -8.60 1.32
CA VAL A 26 15.24 -9.70 1.73
C VAL A 26 15.97 -11.04 1.67
N GLN A 27 16.70 -11.32 0.58
CA GLN A 27 17.46 -12.57 0.44
C GLN A 27 18.53 -12.72 1.53
N TYR A 28 19.23 -11.64 1.88
CA TYR A 28 20.30 -11.67 2.87
C TYR A 28 19.79 -11.68 4.32
N SER A 29 18.71 -10.94 4.59
CA SER A 29 18.17 -10.79 5.95
C SER A 29 17.14 -11.87 6.30
N GLY A 30 16.53 -12.50 5.29
CA GLY A 30 15.55 -13.58 5.43
C GLY A 30 14.36 -13.20 6.32
N GLU A 31 13.92 -14.16 7.14
CA GLU A 31 12.80 -14.05 8.10
C GLU A 31 13.01 -12.98 9.18
N LYS A 32 14.22 -12.46 9.34
CA LYS A 32 14.51 -11.42 10.36
C LYS A 32 14.06 -10.03 9.93
N LEU A 33 13.77 -9.84 8.64
CA LEU A 33 13.28 -8.58 8.11
C LEU A 33 11.76 -8.59 8.15
N ASP A 34 11.19 -7.67 8.93
CA ASP A 34 9.75 -7.46 8.96
C ASP A 34 9.33 -6.44 7.89
N PRO A 35 8.61 -6.83 6.82
CA PRO A 35 8.10 -5.91 5.80
C PRO A 35 7.04 -4.93 6.33
N ASN A 36 6.41 -5.26 7.46
CA ASN A 36 5.34 -4.50 8.08
C ASN A 36 5.86 -3.50 9.12
N ALA A 37 7.14 -3.59 9.47
CA ALA A 37 7.75 -2.60 10.36
C ALA A 37 7.63 -1.20 9.74
N GLU A 38 7.47 -0.20 10.62
CA GLU A 38 7.39 1.18 10.18
C GLU A 38 8.80 1.81 10.11
N GLY A 39 9.03 2.60 9.06
CA GLY A 39 10.25 3.39 8.96
C GLY A 39 10.25 4.54 9.98
N GLN A 40 11.37 4.74 10.67
CA GLN A 40 11.54 5.77 11.71
C GLN A 40 11.19 7.21 11.30
N LYS A 41 11.31 7.54 10.00
CA LYS A 41 11.14 8.92 9.50
C LYS A 41 9.69 9.28 9.17
N TYR A 42 8.89 8.30 8.76
CA TYR A 42 7.56 8.54 8.22
C TYR A 42 6.47 7.75 8.94
N GLU A 43 6.83 6.85 9.87
CA GLU A 43 5.89 5.99 10.60
C GLU A 43 4.90 5.31 9.64
N ARG A 44 5.49 4.80 8.55
CA ARG A 44 4.81 4.10 7.47
C ARG A 44 5.60 2.86 7.13
N GLY A 45 4.89 1.76 6.88
CA GLY A 45 5.47 0.55 6.32
C GLY A 45 5.97 0.78 4.90
N ALA A 46 6.95 -0.04 4.48
CA ALA A 46 7.56 0.05 3.14
C ALA A 46 6.51 -0.06 2.03
N PHE A 47 5.45 -0.84 2.25
CA PHE A 47 4.40 -1.05 1.26
C PHE A 47 3.54 0.19 1.01
N SER A 48 3.11 0.88 2.08
CA SER A 48 2.37 2.15 1.96
C SER A 48 3.22 3.25 1.31
N ILE A 49 4.51 3.30 1.63
CA ILE A 49 5.45 4.24 1.00
C ILE A 49 5.60 3.95 -0.50
N ALA A 50 5.82 2.69 -0.86
CA ALA A 50 5.94 2.27 -2.26
C ALA A 50 4.67 2.59 -3.05
N ALA A 51 3.49 2.36 -2.45
CA ALA A 51 2.20 2.74 -3.02
C ALA A 51 2.10 4.27 -3.21
N SER A 52 2.47 5.06 -2.20
CA SER A 52 2.44 6.53 -2.25
C SER A 52 3.37 7.13 -3.30
N ALA A 53 4.53 6.52 -3.52
CA ALA A 53 5.59 7.03 -4.40
C ALA A 53 5.56 6.38 -5.80
N GLU A 54 4.47 5.73 -6.17
CA GLU A 54 4.27 5.06 -7.46
C GLU A 54 5.36 4.01 -7.81
N ARG A 55 5.89 3.31 -6.80
CA ARG A 55 6.96 2.33 -6.98
C ARG A 55 6.41 0.96 -7.37
N LEU A 56 5.84 0.86 -8.57
CA LEU A 56 5.12 -0.33 -9.06
C LEU A 56 5.86 -1.65 -8.82
N GLN A 57 7.15 -1.73 -9.19
CA GLN A 57 7.93 -2.97 -9.05
C GLN A 57 8.16 -3.36 -7.59
N VAL A 58 8.32 -2.38 -6.69
CA VAL A 58 8.44 -2.63 -5.24
C VAL A 58 7.09 -3.08 -4.68
N VAL A 59 5.98 -2.43 -5.07
CA VAL A 59 4.63 -2.87 -4.67
C VAL A 59 4.38 -4.31 -5.13
N GLN A 60 4.69 -4.64 -6.39
CA GLN A 60 4.53 -5.99 -6.91
C GLN A 60 5.37 -7.01 -6.15
N PHE A 61 6.62 -6.69 -5.84
CA PHE A 61 7.49 -7.56 -5.05
C PHE A 61 6.93 -7.78 -3.64
N LEU A 62 6.57 -6.70 -2.93
CA LEU A 62 6.06 -6.78 -1.57
C LEU A 62 4.72 -7.53 -1.49
N LEU A 63 3.84 -7.36 -2.48
CA LEU A 63 2.56 -8.07 -2.56
C LEU A 63 2.72 -9.59 -2.77
N GLY A 64 3.80 -10.00 -3.44
CA GLY A 64 4.17 -11.41 -3.59
C GLY A 64 4.93 -11.99 -2.39
N TRP A 65 5.36 -11.15 -1.44
CA TRP A 65 6.03 -11.60 -0.24
C TRP A 65 5.00 -11.94 0.85
N GLU A 66 4.91 -13.22 1.21
CA GLU A 66 3.86 -13.75 2.09
C GLU A 66 3.71 -13.01 3.41
N ALA A 67 4.83 -12.57 4.00
CA ALA A 67 4.87 -11.86 5.28
C ALA A 67 4.30 -10.43 5.22
N THR A 68 4.13 -9.83 4.03
CA THR A 68 3.64 -8.46 3.88
C THR A 68 2.14 -8.38 4.12
N ASP A 69 1.67 -7.67 5.14
CA ASP A 69 0.25 -7.33 5.24
C ASP A 69 -0.08 -6.19 4.25
N PRO A 70 -0.85 -6.47 3.17
CA PRO A 70 -1.15 -5.45 2.19
C PRO A 70 -2.19 -4.42 2.65
N ASN A 71 -2.82 -4.66 3.81
CA ASN A 71 -3.83 -3.81 4.40
C ASN A 71 -3.31 -2.99 5.58
N LEU A 72 -2.01 -3.08 5.89
CA LEU A 72 -1.43 -2.40 7.02
C LEU A 72 -1.71 -0.90 6.95
N GLN A 73 -2.47 -0.43 7.94
CA GLN A 73 -2.88 0.95 8.04
C GLN A 73 -1.73 1.81 8.56
N THR A 74 -1.55 2.99 7.97
CA THR A 74 -0.62 3.98 8.51
C THR A 74 -1.04 4.43 9.91
N HIS A 75 -0.06 4.65 10.80
CA HIS A 75 -0.32 4.98 12.19
C HIS A 75 -1.26 6.18 12.38
N TRP A 76 -1.02 7.29 11.67
CA TRP A 76 -1.70 8.56 11.92
C TRP A 76 -3.09 8.70 11.32
N LYS A 77 -3.27 8.24 10.08
CA LYS A 77 -4.52 8.44 9.32
C LYS A 77 -5.30 7.15 9.11
N ARG A 78 -4.76 6.03 9.58
CA ARG A 78 -5.30 4.68 9.33
C ARG A 78 -5.50 4.37 7.83
N GLN A 79 -4.72 4.99 6.95
CA GLN A 79 -4.84 4.77 5.50
C GLN A 79 -4.14 3.46 5.09
N THR A 80 -4.80 2.63 4.30
CA THR A 80 -4.18 1.46 3.66
C THR A 80 -3.33 1.86 2.44
N PRO A 81 -2.42 0.99 1.95
CA PRO A 81 -1.72 1.22 0.69
C PRO A 81 -2.67 1.45 -0.50
N LEU A 82 -3.82 0.77 -0.54
CA LEU A 82 -4.85 1.01 -1.55
C LEU A 82 -5.47 2.40 -1.42
N PHE A 83 -5.80 2.83 -0.20
CA PHE A 83 -6.29 4.19 0.05
C PHE A 83 -5.29 5.23 -0.46
N VAL A 84 -4.01 5.09 -0.10
CA VAL A 84 -2.97 6.06 -0.49
C VAL A 84 -2.77 6.09 -2.01
N ALA A 85 -2.80 4.94 -2.69
CA ALA A 85 -2.73 4.87 -4.14
C ALA A 85 -3.95 5.53 -4.80
N ALA A 86 -5.15 5.31 -4.23
CA ALA A 86 -6.39 5.91 -4.69
C ALA A 86 -6.38 7.44 -4.50
N GLU A 87 -6.00 7.94 -3.32
CA GLU A 87 -5.89 9.37 -3.03
C GLU A 87 -4.95 10.10 -4.01
N ASN A 88 -3.81 9.47 -4.32
CA ASN A 88 -2.77 10.07 -5.17
C ASN A 88 -3.01 9.91 -6.68
N GLY A 89 -4.02 9.16 -7.12
CA GLY A 89 -4.28 8.95 -8.55
C GLY A 89 -3.41 7.88 -9.21
N HIS A 90 -2.77 7.00 -8.43
CA HIS A 90 -1.82 5.99 -8.92
C HIS A 90 -2.54 4.76 -9.51
N GLU A 91 -3.14 4.94 -10.67
CA GLU A 91 -4.03 3.95 -11.27
C GLU A 91 -3.34 2.59 -11.47
N GLN A 92 -2.07 2.57 -11.89
CA GLN A 92 -1.30 1.33 -12.09
C GLN A 92 -1.22 0.48 -10.82
N ILE A 93 -1.00 1.12 -9.68
CA ILE A 93 -0.92 0.46 -8.38
C ILE A 93 -2.31 0.02 -7.93
N VAL A 94 -3.35 0.83 -8.12
CA VAL A 94 -4.73 0.40 -7.87
C VAL A 94 -5.07 -0.84 -8.70
N ARG A 95 -4.69 -0.89 -9.99
CA ARG A 95 -4.92 -2.08 -10.84
C ARG A 95 -4.34 -3.33 -10.18
N LEU A 96 -3.10 -3.24 -9.70
CA LEU A 96 -2.37 -4.34 -9.10
C LEU A 96 -3.01 -4.79 -7.78
N LEU A 97 -3.32 -3.83 -6.90
CA LEU A 97 -3.87 -4.11 -5.57
C LEU A 97 -5.27 -4.73 -5.64
N VAL A 98 -6.17 -4.22 -6.48
CA VAL A 98 -7.53 -4.77 -6.65
C VAL A 98 -7.51 -6.22 -7.17
N GLY A 99 -6.49 -6.58 -7.95
CA GLY A 99 -6.31 -7.94 -8.45
C GLY A 99 -5.83 -8.96 -7.40
N CYS A 100 -5.42 -8.53 -6.21
CA CYS A 100 -4.90 -9.43 -5.18
C CYS A 100 -5.91 -9.67 -4.07
N GLU A 101 -6.35 -10.92 -3.87
CA GLU A 101 -7.39 -11.31 -2.90
C GLU A 101 -7.13 -10.85 -1.47
N ARG A 102 -5.86 -10.78 -1.07
CA ARG A 102 -5.43 -10.34 0.28
C ARG A 102 -5.74 -8.86 0.55
N VAL A 103 -5.94 -8.03 -0.48
CA VAL A 103 -6.20 -6.59 -0.32
C VAL A 103 -7.67 -6.36 0.01
N GLY A 104 -7.98 -5.69 1.12
CA GLY A 104 -9.32 -5.23 1.48
C GLY A 104 -9.69 -3.95 0.74
N LEU A 105 -10.83 -3.94 0.06
CA LEU A 105 -11.28 -2.78 -0.74
C LEU A 105 -12.04 -1.74 0.08
N GLU A 106 -12.66 -2.15 1.20
CA GLU A 106 -13.52 -1.30 2.05
C GLU A 106 -12.84 -0.77 3.31
N ILE A 107 -11.53 -0.97 3.45
CA ILE A 107 -10.82 -0.56 4.67
C ILE A 107 -10.72 0.96 4.68
N ALA A 108 -11.56 1.56 5.50
CA ALA A 108 -11.65 2.99 5.69
C ALA A 108 -10.47 3.57 6.49
N ASP A 109 -10.20 4.85 6.23
CA ASP A 109 -9.25 5.65 7.01
C ASP A 109 -9.81 6.06 8.39
N MET A 110 -9.11 6.92 9.12
CA MET A 110 -9.53 7.36 10.45
C MET A 110 -10.81 8.19 10.47
N ARG A 111 -11.25 8.71 9.31
CA ARG A 111 -12.47 9.51 9.12
C ARG A 111 -13.58 8.67 8.48
N GLY A 112 -13.44 7.35 8.51
CA GLY A 112 -14.35 6.43 7.86
C GLY A 112 -14.32 6.46 6.33
N THR A 113 -13.46 7.24 5.66
CA THR A 113 -13.45 7.37 4.20
C THR A 113 -12.85 6.12 3.55
N THR A 114 -13.53 5.53 2.56
CA THR A 114 -13.03 4.35 1.83
C THR A 114 -12.08 4.74 0.68
N PRO A 115 -11.30 3.80 0.12
CA PRO A 115 -10.53 4.03 -1.10
C PRO A 115 -11.40 4.50 -2.30
N LEU A 116 -12.66 4.04 -2.38
CA LEU A 116 -13.61 4.50 -3.39
C LEU A 116 -14.06 5.95 -3.10
N GLY A 117 -14.38 6.26 -1.85
CA GLY A 117 -14.75 7.61 -1.40
C GLY A 117 -13.66 8.62 -1.74
N VAL A 118 -12.41 8.37 -1.35
CA VAL A 118 -11.30 9.30 -1.62
C VAL A 118 -11.00 9.42 -3.12
N ALA A 119 -11.11 8.35 -3.91
CA ALA A 119 -10.93 8.43 -5.37
C ALA A 119 -12.01 9.32 -6.01
N THR A 120 -13.23 9.28 -5.49
CA THR A 120 -14.35 10.11 -5.94
C THR A 120 -14.15 11.57 -5.53
N GLU A 121 -13.79 11.83 -4.27
CA GLU A 121 -13.48 13.18 -3.76
C GLU A 121 -12.36 13.87 -4.56
N ARG A 122 -11.36 13.10 -5.00
CA ARG A 122 -10.23 13.59 -5.77
C ARG A 122 -10.46 13.63 -7.29
N ASN A 123 -11.65 13.23 -7.75
CA ASN A 123 -12.04 13.16 -9.16
C ASN A 123 -11.15 12.22 -10.02
N HIS A 124 -10.71 11.10 -9.45
CA HIS A 124 -9.91 10.08 -10.14
C HIS A 124 -10.81 9.07 -10.85
N GLU A 125 -11.49 9.48 -11.91
CA GLU A 125 -12.48 8.66 -12.64
C GLU A 125 -11.97 7.27 -13.04
N GLY A 126 -10.72 7.18 -13.50
CA GLY A 126 -10.09 5.91 -13.87
C GLY A 126 -10.05 4.93 -12.69
N ILE A 127 -9.68 5.41 -11.51
CA ILE A 127 -9.62 4.62 -10.28
C ILE A 127 -11.02 4.21 -9.82
N VAL A 128 -11.98 5.12 -9.84
CA VAL A 128 -13.39 4.84 -9.50
C VAL A 128 -13.93 3.72 -10.38
N ARG A 129 -13.78 3.83 -11.70
CA ARG A 129 -14.20 2.77 -12.63
C ARG A 129 -13.53 1.44 -12.28
N ARG A 130 -12.23 1.44 -12.02
CA ARG A 130 -11.47 0.22 -11.76
C ARG A 130 -11.86 -0.45 -10.43
N LEU A 131 -12.21 0.33 -9.41
CA LEU A 131 -12.74 -0.19 -8.15
C LEU A 131 -14.16 -0.78 -8.32
N LEU A 132 -14.95 -0.29 -9.29
CA LEU A 132 -16.34 -0.72 -9.49
C LEU A 132 -16.53 -1.84 -10.54
N THR A 133 -15.64 -1.95 -11.52
CA THR A 133 -15.82 -2.85 -12.68
C THR A 133 -14.88 -4.06 -12.69
N GLY A 134 -14.08 -4.27 -11.65
CA GLY A 134 -13.15 -5.41 -11.55
C GLY A 134 -13.84 -6.73 -11.17
N SER A 135 -13.13 -7.85 -11.34
CA SER A 135 -13.58 -9.17 -10.85
C SER A 135 -13.82 -9.17 -9.34
N ARG A 136 -13.03 -8.38 -8.61
CA ARG A 136 -13.36 -7.88 -7.29
C ARG A 136 -13.75 -6.42 -7.42
N ARG A 137 -14.87 -6.05 -6.82
CA ARG A 137 -15.41 -4.69 -6.85
C ARG A 137 -15.63 -4.19 -5.44
N ALA A 138 -15.43 -2.90 -5.24
CA ALA A 138 -15.81 -2.22 -4.03
C ALA A 138 -17.34 -2.10 -3.94
N GLU A 139 -17.89 -2.08 -2.73
CA GLU A 139 -19.30 -1.82 -2.52
C GLU A 139 -19.58 -0.31 -2.68
N PRO A 140 -20.43 0.10 -3.64
CA PRO A 140 -20.70 1.52 -3.88
C PRO A 140 -21.35 2.24 -2.69
N ASN A 141 -22.00 1.46 -1.81
CA ASN A 141 -22.69 1.95 -0.63
C ASN A 141 -21.98 1.49 0.66
N ALA A 142 -20.71 1.10 0.57
CA ALA A 142 -19.91 0.89 1.77
C ALA A 142 -19.98 2.18 2.58
N ARG A 143 -20.56 2.09 3.79
CA ARG A 143 -20.77 3.25 4.65
C ARG A 143 -19.40 3.83 5.02
N ASP A 144 -19.03 4.92 4.36
CA ASP A 144 -18.10 5.86 4.94
C ASP A 144 -18.87 6.88 5.79
N GLU A 145 -18.17 7.60 6.67
CA GLU A 145 -18.81 8.63 7.50
C GLU A 145 -19.33 9.82 6.66
N ASN A 146 -19.12 9.82 5.34
CA ASN A 146 -19.50 10.88 4.42
C ASN A 146 -20.82 10.60 3.67
N GLY A 147 -21.43 9.40 3.77
CA GLY A 147 -22.81 9.13 3.37
C GLY A 147 -22.97 8.09 2.27
#